data_AF-A0A2I0U0J7-F1
#
_entry.id   AF-A0A2I0U0J7-F1
#
_cell.length_a   1.000
_cell.length_b   1.000
_cell.length_c   1.000
_cell.angle_alpha   90.00
_cell.angle_beta   90.00
_cell.angle_gamma   90.00
#
_symmetry.space_group_name_H-M   'P 1'
#
loop_
_entity.id
_entity.type
_entity.pdbx_description
1 polymer ?
#
loop_
_entity_poly.entity_id
_entity_poly.type
_entity_poly.pdbx_seq_one_letter_code
_entity_poly.pdbx_strand_id
1 'polypeptide(L)'
;MTSLKEICRGLPLYPLPENRGRRKGIPHAPVRTPNLTAQEKKLALRNALRYFPPEIQKKLAPEFAEELRLYGHIYMYRFFPDIEMRAYPIGDYPCKTKSAAAIMLMIMNNLDPSVAQFPQELVTYGGNGQVFSNWAQFWLVMHYLSEMTEEQTLVMYSGHPLGLFPSHKYAPRLIITNGMVIPNYSTRDEYEKMFALGVTMYGQMTAGSYCYIGPQGIVHGTVLTVLNAGRRYLKAEDLSGKVFVTSGLGGMSGAQAKAAVIAGCVGIIAEVDEAALLKRHKQGWLMEISNNLDHCIARLRDARRNKIALSLGYHGNVVDLWERLVHELDTTGELLVDLGSDQTSCHNPFSGGYYPVQLGFEEAKQLLSTNPGKFRMLVQESLKRQVAAINRLADKGMFFWDYGNAFLLEAQRAGADVEKKGANKTEFRYPSYVQHIMGDIFSLGFGPFRWVCTSGDPQDLATTDSIAMSVLEDSIRQGVTGEQTQGLSVIVP
;
A
#
# COMPACT_ATOMS: atom_id res chain seq x y z
N MET A 1 -23.69 -9.14 18.93
CA MET A 1 -22.60 -9.27 17.96
C MET A 1 -23.04 -10.27 16.90
N THR A 2 -22.80 -9.93 15.63
CA THR A 2 -23.05 -10.78 14.48
C THR A 2 -22.07 -11.97 14.46
N SER A 3 -22.55 -13.18 14.18
CA SER A 3 -21.74 -14.40 14.04
C SER A 3 -21.31 -14.66 12.58
N LEU A 4 -20.33 -15.55 12.38
CA LEU A 4 -19.95 -16.03 11.04
C LEU A 4 -21.14 -16.65 10.28
N LYS A 5 -22.04 -17.34 10.99
CA LYS A 5 -23.27 -17.89 10.39
C LYS A 5 -24.24 -16.82 9.92
N GLU A 6 -24.27 -15.67 10.56
CA GLU A 6 -25.17 -14.58 10.19
C GLU A 6 -24.69 -13.84 8.96
N ILE A 7 -23.37 -13.58 8.82
CA ILE A 7 -22.82 -12.95 7.61
C ILE A 7 -23.00 -13.79 6.34
N CYS A 8 -23.24 -15.10 6.48
CA CYS A 8 -23.54 -16.02 5.38
C CYS A 8 -25.03 -16.03 4.96
N ARG A 9 -25.93 -15.35 5.67
CA ARG A 9 -27.38 -15.36 5.36
C ARG A 9 -27.77 -14.39 4.23
N GLY A 10 -26.83 -13.62 3.72
CA GLY A 10 -27.10 -12.53 2.77
C GLY A 10 -27.49 -11.24 3.49
N LEU A 11 -28.10 -10.31 2.76
CA LEU A 11 -28.39 -8.97 3.29
C LEU A 11 -29.38 -9.03 4.47
N PRO A 12 -29.05 -8.42 5.63
CA PRO A 12 -29.97 -8.35 6.76
C PRO A 12 -31.04 -7.27 6.50
N LEU A 13 -32.19 -7.69 5.97
CA LEU A 13 -33.28 -6.76 5.61
C LEU A 13 -34.45 -6.75 6.61
N TYR A 14 -34.63 -7.84 7.36
CA TYR A 14 -35.79 -8.09 8.20
C TYR A 14 -35.39 -8.61 9.60
N PRO A 15 -35.28 -7.72 10.60
CA PRO A 15 -35.34 -6.26 10.50
C PRO A 15 -34.08 -5.67 9.83
N LEU A 16 -34.17 -4.43 9.35
CA LEU A 16 -33.00 -3.67 8.95
C LEU A 16 -32.10 -3.42 10.18
N PRO A 17 -30.77 -3.61 10.07
CA PRO A 17 -29.86 -3.29 11.15
C PRO A 17 -29.86 -1.78 11.43
N GLU A 18 -29.53 -1.40 12.66
CA GLU A 18 -29.40 0.00 13.05
C GLU A 18 -28.32 0.72 12.21
N ASN A 19 -28.59 1.96 11.77
CA ASN A 19 -27.56 2.76 11.13
C ASN A 19 -26.66 3.40 12.18
N ARG A 20 -25.47 2.83 12.36
CA ARG A 20 -24.46 3.31 13.32
C ARG A 20 -23.49 4.34 12.73
N GLY A 21 -23.55 4.59 11.42
CA GLY A 21 -22.62 5.48 10.71
C GLY A 21 -21.14 5.14 10.93
N ARG A 22 -20.30 6.18 10.89
CA ARG A 22 -18.86 6.10 11.17
C ARG A 22 -18.59 5.94 12.67
N ARG A 23 -17.83 4.93 13.06
CA ARG A 23 -17.44 4.68 14.47
C ARG A 23 -16.35 5.65 14.89
N LYS A 24 -16.46 6.23 16.08
CA LYS A 24 -15.38 7.04 16.67
C LYS A 24 -14.19 6.14 17.06
N GLY A 25 -12.98 6.67 16.98
CA GLY A 25 -11.76 5.99 17.45
C GLY A 25 -11.12 5.02 16.46
N ILE A 26 -11.64 4.91 15.24
CA ILE A 26 -11.00 4.19 14.13
C ILE A 26 -10.63 5.17 13.01
N PRO A 27 -9.57 4.90 12.24
CA PRO A 27 -9.21 5.73 11.10
C PRO A 27 -10.27 5.63 9.99
N HIS A 28 -10.54 6.75 9.34
CA HIS A 28 -11.51 6.86 8.24
C HIS A 28 -10.88 7.40 6.97
N ALA A 29 -11.37 6.93 5.83
CA ALA A 29 -10.94 7.46 4.55
C ALA A 29 -11.31 8.95 4.42
N PRO A 30 -10.44 9.77 3.78
CA PRO A 30 -10.76 11.15 3.45
C PRO A 30 -12.07 11.28 2.67
N VAL A 31 -12.76 12.40 2.86
CA VAL A 31 -13.96 12.73 2.09
C VAL A 31 -13.59 12.91 0.63
N ARG A 32 -14.38 12.31 -0.27
CA ARG A 32 -14.17 12.41 -1.73
C ARG A 32 -15.03 13.51 -2.33
N THR A 33 -14.55 14.09 -3.42
CA THR A 33 -15.26 15.12 -4.18
C THR A 33 -15.34 14.73 -5.66
N PRO A 34 -16.20 13.74 -6.01
CA PRO A 34 -16.29 13.21 -7.37
C PRO A 34 -16.91 14.17 -8.41
N ASN A 35 -17.34 15.37 -7.98
CA ASN A 35 -17.94 16.41 -8.85
C ASN A 35 -19.10 15.91 -9.73
N LEU A 36 -19.92 14.99 -9.21
CA LEU A 36 -21.07 14.44 -9.92
C LEU A 36 -22.11 15.51 -10.27
N THR A 37 -22.63 15.46 -11.50
CA THR A 37 -23.82 16.21 -11.93
C THR A 37 -25.07 15.75 -11.18
N ALA A 38 -26.16 16.53 -11.27
CA ALA A 38 -27.44 16.14 -10.66
C ALA A 38 -27.99 14.81 -11.21
N GLN A 39 -27.78 14.53 -12.50
CA GLN A 39 -28.19 13.26 -13.12
C GLN A 39 -27.32 12.10 -12.62
N GLU A 40 -26.02 12.31 -12.48
CA GLU A 40 -25.09 11.31 -11.97
C GLU A 40 -25.33 10.99 -10.50
N LYS A 41 -25.66 11.99 -9.66
CA LYS A 41 -26.08 11.74 -8.28
C LYS A 41 -27.33 10.86 -8.21
N LYS A 42 -28.32 11.10 -9.08
CA LYS A 42 -29.51 10.22 -9.19
C LYS A 42 -29.12 8.81 -9.65
N LEU A 43 -28.19 8.70 -10.60
CA LEU A 43 -27.69 7.41 -11.08
C LEU A 43 -26.93 6.65 -9.99
N ALA A 44 -26.06 7.30 -9.22
CA ALA A 44 -25.36 6.72 -8.08
C ALA A 44 -26.34 6.11 -7.08
N LEU A 45 -27.42 6.83 -6.75
CA LEU A 45 -28.46 6.32 -5.87
C LEU A 45 -29.20 5.12 -6.47
N ARG A 46 -29.59 5.17 -7.74
CA ARG A 46 -30.22 4.04 -8.41
C ARG A 46 -29.30 2.80 -8.42
N ASN A 47 -28.02 3.00 -8.67
CA ASN A 47 -27.01 1.93 -8.66
C ASN A 47 -26.83 1.34 -7.27
N ALA A 48 -26.80 2.16 -6.22
CA ALA A 48 -26.72 1.68 -4.84
C ALA A 48 -27.98 0.92 -4.40
N LEU A 49 -29.16 1.38 -4.84
CA LEU A 49 -30.45 0.78 -4.47
C LEU A 49 -30.72 -0.57 -5.17
N ARG A 50 -29.98 -0.92 -6.22
CA ARG A 50 -30.14 -2.19 -6.97
C ARG A 50 -29.97 -3.45 -6.11
N TYR A 51 -29.25 -3.33 -5.00
CA TYR A 51 -29.00 -4.44 -4.07
C TYR A 51 -30.19 -4.75 -3.16
N PHE A 52 -31.20 -3.88 -3.13
CA PHE A 52 -32.28 -3.93 -2.16
C PHE A 52 -33.64 -4.04 -2.87
N PRO A 53 -34.61 -4.76 -2.27
CA PRO A 53 -35.95 -4.84 -2.84
C PRO A 53 -36.71 -3.50 -2.68
N PRO A 54 -37.70 -3.21 -3.54
CA PRO A 54 -38.33 -1.88 -3.64
C PRO A 54 -38.86 -1.30 -2.31
N GLU A 55 -39.40 -2.14 -1.43
CA GLU A 55 -39.94 -1.75 -0.12
C GLU A 55 -38.85 -1.24 0.85
N ILE A 56 -37.62 -1.73 0.70
CA ILE A 56 -36.46 -1.29 1.48
C ILE A 56 -35.82 -0.05 0.83
N GLN A 57 -35.85 0.05 -0.50
CA GLN A 57 -35.24 1.16 -1.23
C GLN A 57 -35.75 2.53 -0.77
N LYS A 58 -37.06 2.66 -0.49
CA LYS A 58 -37.66 3.92 -0.01
C LYS A 58 -37.06 4.40 1.32
N LYS A 59 -36.65 3.47 2.19
CA LYS A 59 -36.03 3.78 3.48
C LYS A 59 -34.55 4.13 3.34
N LEU A 60 -33.84 3.44 2.44
CA LEU A 60 -32.39 3.62 2.24
C LEU A 60 -32.04 4.79 1.33
N ALA A 61 -32.92 5.21 0.41
CA ALA A 61 -32.61 6.27 -0.55
C ALA A 61 -32.17 7.60 0.11
N PRO A 62 -32.85 8.12 1.15
CA PRO A 62 -32.39 9.33 1.85
C PRO A 62 -31.05 9.14 2.55
N GLU A 63 -30.83 7.96 3.14
CA GLU A 63 -29.58 7.62 3.83
C GLU A 63 -28.40 7.55 2.86
N PHE A 64 -28.57 6.90 1.72
CA PHE A 64 -27.54 6.84 0.68
C PHE A 64 -27.30 8.19 0.02
N ALA A 65 -28.34 9.03 -0.12
CA ALA A 65 -28.17 10.40 -0.61
C ALA A 65 -27.33 11.23 0.35
N GLU A 66 -27.53 11.02 1.66
CA GLU A 66 -26.77 11.69 2.69
C GLU A 66 -25.32 11.19 2.75
N GLU A 67 -25.06 9.88 2.65
CA GLU A 67 -23.69 9.36 2.54
C GLU A 67 -22.95 9.92 1.32
N LEU A 68 -23.61 9.94 0.15
CA LEU A 68 -23.02 10.51 -1.06
C LEU A 68 -22.67 11.99 -0.88
N ARG A 69 -23.50 12.74 -0.15
CA ARG A 69 -23.29 14.16 0.14
C ARG A 69 -22.14 14.38 1.14
N LEU A 70 -22.08 13.58 2.19
CA LEU A 70 -21.12 13.74 3.29
C LEU A 70 -19.74 13.20 2.95
N TYR A 71 -19.67 12.09 2.22
CA TYR A 71 -18.44 11.32 2.04
C TYR A 71 -17.99 11.24 0.59
N GLY A 72 -18.83 11.68 -0.36
CA GLY A 72 -18.58 11.56 -1.80
C GLY A 72 -18.73 10.13 -2.33
N HIS A 73 -19.24 9.21 -1.52
CA HIS A 73 -19.47 7.81 -1.88
C HIS A 73 -20.55 7.18 -1.00
N ILE A 74 -21.18 6.10 -1.48
CA ILE A 74 -22.21 5.35 -0.75
C ILE A 74 -21.59 4.04 -0.25
N TYR A 75 -21.11 4.04 1.00
CA TYR A 75 -20.50 2.88 1.65
C TYR A 75 -21.53 1.91 2.22
N MET A 76 -22.74 2.41 2.50
CA MET A 76 -23.83 1.70 3.14
C MET A 76 -23.47 1.30 4.58
N TYR A 77 -23.05 2.27 5.40
CA TYR A 77 -22.50 2.03 6.76
C TYR A 77 -23.47 1.29 7.68
N ARG A 78 -24.78 1.41 7.45
CA ARG A 78 -25.81 0.59 8.11
C ARG A 78 -25.51 -0.91 8.06
N PHE A 79 -24.90 -1.38 6.98
CA PHE A 79 -24.60 -2.78 6.75
C PHE A 79 -23.17 -3.15 7.18
N PHE A 80 -22.44 -2.30 7.91
CA PHE A 80 -21.20 -2.74 8.54
C PHE A 80 -21.51 -3.80 9.63
N PRO A 81 -21.06 -5.06 9.50
CA PRO A 81 -21.43 -6.12 10.42
C PRO A 81 -20.91 -5.85 11.83
N ASP A 82 -21.70 -6.24 12.82
CA ASP A 82 -21.32 -6.11 14.24
C ASP A 82 -20.54 -7.32 14.74
N ILE A 83 -19.50 -7.69 13.98
CA ILE A 83 -18.58 -8.79 14.28
C ILE A 83 -17.19 -8.21 14.53
N GLU A 84 -16.38 -8.90 15.33
CA GLU A 84 -14.94 -8.65 15.32
C GLU A 84 -14.40 -9.04 13.94
N MET A 85 -14.11 -8.02 13.11
CA MET A 85 -13.62 -8.24 11.75
C MET A 85 -12.15 -8.68 11.83
N ARG A 86 -11.92 -9.97 11.61
CA ARG A 86 -10.61 -10.62 11.57
C ARG A 86 -10.69 -11.96 10.84
N ALA A 87 -9.56 -12.55 10.52
CA ALA A 87 -9.52 -13.96 10.15
C ALA A 87 -9.85 -14.86 11.36
N TYR A 88 -10.74 -15.82 11.14
CA TYR A 88 -11.02 -16.96 12.02
C TYR A 88 -10.39 -18.24 11.46
N PRO A 89 -10.18 -19.29 12.28
CA PRO A 89 -9.84 -20.63 11.80
C PRO A 89 -10.78 -21.09 10.68
N ILE A 90 -10.24 -21.74 9.65
CA ILE A 90 -11.00 -22.15 8.46
C ILE A 90 -12.20 -23.04 8.77
N GLY A 91 -12.13 -23.84 9.84
CA GLY A 91 -13.22 -24.71 10.29
C GLY A 91 -14.43 -23.96 10.83
N ASP A 92 -14.30 -22.69 11.18
CA ASP A 92 -15.37 -21.89 11.78
C ASP A 92 -16.31 -21.28 10.73
N TYR A 93 -15.88 -21.22 9.45
CA TYR A 93 -16.70 -20.68 8.37
C TYR A 93 -17.75 -21.71 7.92
N PRO A 94 -19.04 -21.35 7.91
CA PRO A 94 -20.10 -22.27 7.52
C PRO A 94 -20.23 -22.33 5.99
N CYS A 95 -19.23 -22.89 5.33
CA CYS A 95 -19.18 -23.07 3.88
C CYS A 95 -19.38 -24.54 3.47
N LYS A 96 -19.95 -24.76 2.28
CA LYS A 96 -20.00 -26.11 1.68
C LYS A 96 -18.64 -26.60 1.18
N THR A 97 -17.70 -25.68 0.91
CA THR A 97 -16.35 -26.00 0.41
C THR A 97 -15.26 -25.35 1.24
N LYS A 98 -14.13 -26.04 1.39
CA LYS A 98 -12.95 -25.50 2.10
C LYS A 98 -12.33 -24.31 1.35
N SER A 99 -12.32 -24.38 0.03
CA SER A 99 -11.79 -23.29 -0.82
C SER A 99 -12.56 -21.98 -0.61
N ALA A 100 -13.89 -22.04 -0.49
CA ALA A 100 -14.68 -20.86 -0.20
C ALA A 100 -14.47 -20.34 1.23
N ALA A 101 -14.33 -21.23 2.21
CA ALA A 101 -13.97 -20.85 3.58
C ALA A 101 -12.62 -20.12 3.65
N ALA A 102 -11.61 -20.58 2.89
CA ALA A 102 -10.32 -19.91 2.79
C ALA A 102 -10.44 -18.51 2.15
N ILE A 103 -11.29 -18.35 1.14
CA ILE A 103 -11.55 -17.03 0.53
C ILE A 103 -12.22 -16.08 1.54
N MET A 104 -13.23 -16.56 2.27
CA MET A 104 -13.89 -15.78 3.33
C MET A 104 -12.90 -15.35 4.42
N LEU A 105 -12.01 -16.25 4.83
CA LEU A 105 -10.92 -15.97 5.76
C LEU A 105 -10.07 -14.80 5.28
N MET A 106 -9.64 -14.85 4.02
CA MET A 106 -8.77 -13.82 3.47
C MET A 106 -9.49 -12.48 3.25
N ILE A 107 -10.79 -12.49 2.90
CA ILE A 107 -11.60 -11.26 2.83
C ILE A 107 -11.66 -10.60 4.20
N MET A 108 -11.95 -11.36 5.26
CA MET A 108 -12.03 -10.82 6.61
C MET A 108 -10.68 -10.34 7.14
N ASN A 109 -9.58 -11.03 6.81
CA ASN A 109 -8.22 -10.57 7.08
C ASN A 109 -7.93 -9.20 6.43
N ASN A 110 -8.30 -9.01 5.16
CA ASN A 110 -8.09 -7.75 4.45
C ASN A 110 -8.90 -6.57 5.04
N LEU A 111 -9.94 -6.86 5.83
CA LEU A 111 -10.81 -5.88 6.48
C LEU A 111 -10.55 -5.75 7.98
N ASP A 112 -9.61 -6.52 8.53
CA ASP A 112 -9.25 -6.50 9.95
C ASP A 112 -8.70 -5.11 10.34
N PRO A 113 -9.20 -4.44 11.40
CA PRO A 113 -8.68 -3.14 11.82
C PRO A 113 -7.18 -3.09 12.16
N SER A 114 -6.56 -4.23 12.47
CA SER A 114 -5.11 -4.37 12.67
C SER A 114 -4.32 -4.41 11.35
N VAL A 115 -4.99 -4.75 10.24
CA VAL A 115 -4.41 -4.91 8.89
C VAL A 115 -4.79 -3.74 7.97
N ALA A 116 -6.08 -3.41 7.91
CA ALA A 116 -6.68 -2.45 7.00
C ALA A 116 -6.45 -1.00 7.43
N GLN A 117 -6.23 -0.11 6.45
CA GLN A 117 -6.01 1.32 6.67
C GLN A 117 -7.30 2.05 7.08
N PHE A 118 -8.42 1.80 6.38
CA PHE A 118 -9.74 2.38 6.69
C PHE A 118 -10.81 1.27 6.61
N PRO A 119 -10.95 0.44 7.67
CA PRO A 119 -11.74 -0.79 7.61
C PRO A 119 -13.23 -0.53 7.34
N GLN A 120 -13.82 0.55 7.88
CA GLN A 120 -15.24 0.87 7.65
C GLN A 120 -15.54 1.36 6.23
N GLU A 121 -14.55 1.90 5.52
CA GLU A 121 -14.63 2.26 4.09
C GLU A 121 -14.13 1.13 3.17
N LEU A 122 -13.88 -0.05 3.74
CA LEU A 122 -13.39 -1.25 3.05
C LEU A 122 -12.04 -1.05 2.35
N VAL A 123 -11.23 -0.08 2.83
CA VAL A 123 -9.90 0.22 2.29
C VAL A 123 -8.84 -0.53 3.08
N THR A 124 -8.13 -1.45 2.43
CA THR A 124 -7.03 -2.19 3.05
C THR A 124 -5.75 -1.36 3.08
N TYR A 125 -5.33 -0.73 1.97
CA TYR A 125 -4.13 0.11 1.93
C TYR A 125 -4.10 1.04 0.71
N GLY A 126 -3.08 1.91 0.63
CA GLY A 126 -2.87 2.81 -0.50
C GLY A 126 -3.86 3.97 -0.57
N GLY A 127 -4.54 4.29 0.53
CA GLY A 127 -5.52 5.37 0.62
C GLY A 127 -6.89 5.05 0.02
N ASN A 128 -6.93 4.27 -1.07
CA ASN A 128 -8.17 3.89 -1.77
C ASN A 128 -8.21 2.45 -2.28
N GLY A 129 -7.22 1.61 -1.96
CA GLY A 129 -7.21 0.19 -2.34
C GLY A 129 -8.25 -0.59 -1.54
N GLN A 130 -9.35 -0.98 -2.19
CA GLN A 130 -10.55 -1.53 -1.54
C GLN A 130 -10.77 -3.01 -1.77
N VAL A 131 -11.42 -3.64 -0.78
CA VAL A 131 -11.93 -5.02 -0.82
C VAL A 131 -13.27 -5.08 -1.55
N PHE A 132 -14.19 -4.15 -1.23
CA PHE A 132 -15.45 -3.95 -1.95
C PHE A 132 -15.77 -2.45 -2.02
N SER A 133 -16.67 -2.08 -2.94
CA SER A 133 -17.12 -0.69 -3.08
C SER A 133 -18.05 -0.28 -1.93
N ASN A 134 -18.86 -1.21 -1.40
CA ASN A 134 -19.81 -0.95 -0.31
C ASN A 134 -20.12 -2.23 0.49
N TRP A 135 -20.76 -2.07 1.66
CA TRP A 135 -21.05 -3.18 2.56
C TRP A 135 -22.09 -4.17 2.03
N ALA A 136 -23.01 -3.78 1.15
CA ALA A 136 -23.95 -4.75 0.57
C ALA A 136 -23.22 -5.83 -0.25
N GLN A 137 -22.17 -5.43 -0.96
CA GLN A 137 -21.32 -6.37 -1.70
C GLN A 137 -20.63 -7.39 -0.77
N PHE A 138 -20.14 -6.95 0.39
CA PHE A 138 -19.58 -7.86 1.42
C PHE A 138 -20.60 -8.96 1.79
N TRP A 139 -21.82 -8.59 2.21
CA TRP A 139 -22.83 -9.57 2.63
C TRP A 139 -23.20 -10.57 1.54
N LEU A 140 -23.36 -10.08 0.30
CA LEU A 140 -23.68 -10.96 -0.83
C LEU A 140 -22.53 -11.90 -1.17
N VAL A 141 -21.28 -11.45 -1.10
CA VAL A 141 -20.10 -12.30 -1.33
C VAL A 141 -19.99 -13.37 -0.25
N MET A 142 -20.12 -13.01 1.03
CA MET A 142 -20.07 -13.97 2.12
C MET A 142 -21.18 -15.02 1.99
N HIS A 143 -22.39 -14.62 1.55
CA HIS A 143 -23.48 -15.53 1.25
C HIS A 143 -23.20 -16.46 0.07
N TYR A 144 -22.71 -15.93 -1.06
CA TYR A 144 -22.39 -16.77 -2.22
C TYR A 144 -21.26 -17.76 -1.92
N LEU A 145 -20.23 -17.33 -1.19
CA LEU A 145 -19.13 -18.21 -0.78
C LEU A 145 -19.59 -19.31 0.20
N SER A 146 -20.54 -19.03 1.09
CA SER A 146 -21.07 -20.08 1.98
C SER A 146 -21.87 -21.15 1.22
N GLU A 147 -22.61 -20.74 0.18
CA GLU A 147 -23.53 -21.60 -0.56
C GLU A 147 -22.92 -22.31 -1.77
N MET A 148 -21.80 -21.83 -2.30
CA MET A 148 -21.23 -22.36 -3.54
C MET A 148 -20.72 -23.81 -3.40
N THR A 149 -20.82 -24.57 -4.49
CA THR A 149 -20.25 -25.92 -4.60
C THR A 149 -18.87 -25.89 -5.27
N GLU A 150 -18.18 -27.04 -5.30
CA GLU A 150 -16.92 -27.19 -6.04
C GLU A 150 -17.10 -27.08 -7.57
N GLU A 151 -18.33 -27.06 -8.08
CA GLU A 151 -18.61 -26.94 -9.52
C GLU A 151 -19.13 -25.56 -9.89
N GLN A 152 -18.89 -24.55 -9.04
CA GLN A 152 -19.28 -23.17 -9.28
C GLN A 152 -18.08 -22.23 -9.19
N THR A 153 -18.18 -21.11 -9.90
CA THR A 153 -17.26 -19.98 -9.83
C THR A 153 -18.08 -18.72 -9.53
N LEU A 154 -17.68 -17.99 -8.49
CA LEU A 154 -18.19 -16.64 -8.21
C LEU A 154 -17.47 -15.64 -9.12
N VAL A 155 -18.21 -14.83 -9.86
CA VAL A 155 -17.66 -13.80 -10.75
C VAL A 155 -17.84 -12.42 -10.13
N MET A 156 -16.72 -11.69 -9.97
CA MET A 156 -16.66 -10.38 -9.32
C MET A 156 -16.34 -9.27 -10.32
N TYR A 157 -17.19 -8.24 -10.34
CA TYR A 157 -17.06 -7.03 -11.16
C TYR A 157 -16.78 -5.82 -10.27
N SER A 158 -15.50 -5.52 -10.06
CA SER A 158 -15.03 -4.41 -9.21
C SER A 158 -15.75 -4.35 -7.87
N GLY A 159 -15.75 -5.46 -7.15
CA GLY A 159 -16.41 -5.64 -5.86
C GLY A 159 -17.86 -6.11 -5.95
N HIS A 160 -18.57 -5.88 -7.06
CA HIS A 160 -19.92 -6.41 -7.23
C HIS A 160 -19.90 -7.92 -7.49
N PRO A 161 -20.57 -8.75 -6.67
CA PRO A 161 -20.75 -10.16 -6.99
C PRO A 161 -21.83 -10.31 -8.06
N LEU A 162 -21.42 -10.59 -9.30
CA LEU A 162 -22.36 -10.80 -10.41
C LEU A 162 -23.22 -12.04 -10.16
N GLY A 163 -22.60 -13.11 -9.64
CA GLY A 163 -23.29 -14.33 -9.25
C GLY A 163 -22.41 -15.58 -9.33
N LEU A 164 -23.00 -16.71 -8.98
CA LEU A 164 -22.41 -18.04 -9.12
C LEU A 164 -22.77 -18.64 -10.47
N PHE A 165 -21.76 -19.06 -11.22
CA PHE A 165 -21.93 -19.70 -12.53
C PHE A 165 -21.39 -21.13 -12.48
N PRO A 166 -22.02 -22.09 -13.19
CA PRO A 166 -21.48 -23.45 -13.34
C PRO A 166 -20.06 -23.45 -13.91
N SER A 167 -19.22 -24.33 -13.39
CA SER A 167 -17.81 -24.54 -13.77
C SER A 167 -17.44 -26.01 -13.52
N HIS A 168 -16.22 -26.31 -13.06
CA HIS A 168 -15.78 -27.66 -12.69
C HIS A 168 -14.84 -27.62 -11.48
N LYS A 169 -14.65 -28.75 -10.80
CA LYS A 169 -13.83 -28.86 -9.57
C LYS A 169 -12.42 -28.28 -9.64
N TYR A 170 -11.79 -28.30 -10.82
CA TYR A 170 -10.45 -27.75 -11.06
C TYR A 170 -10.42 -26.27 -11.47
N ALA A 171 -11.58 -25.64 -11.68
CA ALA A 171 -11.67 -24.22 -12.02
C ALA A 171 -11.41 -23.34 -10.78
N PRO A 172 -11.04 -22.07 -10.96
CA PRO A 172 -11.04 -21.11 -9.86
C PRO A 172 -12.43 -21.01 -9.22
N ARG A 173 -12.50 -21.00 -7.88
CA ARG A 173 -13.76 -20.73 -7.16
C ARG A 173 -14.20 -19.26 -7.28
N LEU A 174 -13.28 -18.38 -7.65
CA LEU A 174 -13.49 -16.94 -7.72
C LEU A 174 -12.69 -16.34 -8.88
N ILE A 175 -13.34 -15.50 -9.69
CA ILE A 175 -12.70 -14.67 -10.72
C ILE A 175 -12.96 -13.21 -10.39
N ILE A 176 -11.90 -12.42 -10.29
CA ILE A 176 -11.98 -11.02 -9.86
C ILE A 176 -11.42 -10.08 -10.93
N THR A 177 -12.21 -9.06 -11.25
CA THR A 177 -11.76 -7.89 -12.00
C THR A 177 -11.96 -6.65 -11.13
N ASN A 178 -10.97 -5.76 -11.08
CA ASN A 178 -11.05 -4.50 -10.33
C ASN A 178 -10.51 -3.36 -11.19
N GLY A 179 -11.27 -2.28 -11.37
CA GLY A 179 -10.79 -1.10 -12.08
C GLY A 179 -10.56 -1.31 -13.58
N MET A 180 -11.15 -2.35 -14.18
CA MET A 180 -11.07 -2.56 -15.62
C MET A 180 -11.93 -1.54 -16.36
N VAL A 181 -11.28 -0.75 -17.22
CA VAL A 181 -11.90 0.38 -17.93
C VAL A 181 -11.37 0.41 -19.36
N ILE A 182 -12.18 0.88 -20.31
CA ILE A 182 -11.74 1.17 -21.68
C ILE A 182 -10.60 2.21 -21.60
N PRO A 183 -9.43 2.00 -22.23
CA PRO A 183 -8.23 2.81 -21.97
C PRO A 183 -8.42 4.32 -22.04
N ASN A 184 -9.20 4.82 -23.00
CA ASN A 184 -9.47 6.26 -23.18
C ASN A 184 -10.26 6.90 -22.02
N TYR A 185 -10.84 6.10 -21.12
CA TYR A 185 -11.58 6.55 -19.95
C TYR A 185 -10.90 6.16 -18.63
N SER A 186 -9.65 5.67 -18.67
CA SER A 186 -8.89 5.23 -17.49
C SER A 186 -8.13 6.39 -16.82
N THR A 187 -8.78 7.56 -16.73
CA THR A 187 -8.22 8.73 -16.04
C THR A 187 -8.61 8.73 -14.57
N ARG A 188 -7.87 9.45 -13.73
CA ARG A 188 -8.19 9.59 -12.30
C ARG A 188 -9.55 10.24 -12.06
N ASP A 189 -9.90 11.24 -12.87
CA ASP A 189 -11.16 11.97 -12.73
C ASP A 189 -12.35 11.08 -13.11
N GLU A 190 -12.22 10.28 -14.17
CA GLU A 190 -13.22 9.27 -14.53
C GLU A 190 -13.32 8.17 -13.46
N TYR A 191 -12.21 7.75 -12.85
CA TYR A 191 -12.24 6.81 -11.73
C TYR A 191 -13.03 7.36 -10.54
N GLU A 192 -12.77 8.58 -10.07
CA GLU A 192 -13.49 9.15 -8.91
C GLU A 192 -15.01 9.23 -9.17
N LYS A 193 -15.38 9.59 -10.40
CA LYS A 193 -16.78 9.59 -10.85
C LYS A 193 -17.37 8.18 -10.87
N MET A 194 -16.73 7.22 -11.54
CA MET A 194 -17.20 5.83 -11.65
C MET A 194 -17.29 5.12 -10.29
N PHE A 195 -16.35 5.42 -9.39
CA PHE A 195 -16.35 4.90 -8.03
C PHE A 195 -17.58 5.40 -7.27
N ALA A 196 -17.84 6.71 -7.26
CA ALA A 196 -19.02 7.29 -6.62
C ALA A 196 -20.35 6.83 -7.24
N LEU A 197 -20.36 6.51 -8.55
CA LEU A 197 -21.50 5.90 -9.23
C LEU A 197 -21.72 4.42 -8.85
N GLY A 198 -20.79 3.78 -8.14
CA GLY A 198 -20.87 2.37 -7.75
C GLY A 198 -20.67 1.39 -8.91
N VAL A 199 -19.91 1.79 -9.94
CA VAL A 199 -19.63 0.96 -11.13
C VAL A 199 -18.19 0.48 -11.23
N THR A 200 -17.29 0.97 -10.38
CA THR A 200 -15.92 0.46 -10.27
C THR A 200 -15.39 0.60 -8.84
N MET A 201 -14.21 0.04 -8.58
CA MET A 201 -13.39 0.31 -7.40
C MET A 201 -11.92 0.11 -7.74
N TYR A 202 -11.03 0.74 -6.98
CA TYR A 202 -9.59 0.50 -7.12
C TYR A 202 -9.18 -0.62 -6.18
N GLY A 203 -8.84 -1.79 -6.73
CA GLY A 203 -8.47 -2.96 -5.94
C GLY A 203 -7.02 -3.00 -5.48
N GLN A 204 -6.20 -2.01 -5.87
CA GLN A 204 -4.73 -2.12 -5.78
C GLN A 204 -4.29 -3.48 -6.37
N MET A 205 -3.33 -4.16 -5.75
CA MET A 205 -2.89 -5.52 -6.10
C MET A 205 -3.57 -6.53 -5.19
N THR A 206 -3.42 -6.39 -3.86
CA THR A 206 -3.78 -7.42 -2.88
C THR A 206 -4.99 -7.06 -2.03
N ALA A 207 -5.47 -5.82 -2.11
CA ALA A 207 -6.67 -5.37 -1.40
C ALA A 207 -7.93 -5.99 -2.03
N GLY A 208 -8.13 -5.78 -3.33
CA GLY A 208 -9.27 -6.27 -4.08
C GLY A 208 -9.15 -7.72 -4.54
N SER A 209 -8.00 -8.37 -4.35
CA SER A 209 -7.79 -9.80 -4.63
C SER A 209 -7.75 -10.67 -3.36
N TYR A 210 -7.99 -10.06 -2.19
CA TYR A 210 -8.18 -10.75 -0.92
C TYR A 210 -6.92 -11.52 -0.51
N CYS A 211 -5.75 -10.88 -0.51
CA CYS A 211 -4.51 -11.56 -0.12
C CYS A 211 -3.46 -10.64 0.52
N TYR A 212 -3.88 -9.56 1.17
CA TYR A 212 -2.96 -8.65 1.86
C TYR A 212 -2.67 -9.15 3.28
N ILE A 213 -1.41 -9.42 3.60
CA ILE A 213 -0.98 -9.97 4.91
C ILE A 213 -0.33 -8.91 5.80
N GLY A 214 -0.78 -7.67 5.67
CA GLY A 214 -0.12 -6.56 6.33
C GLY A 214 1.23 -6.21 5.70
N PRO A 215 2.07 -5.47 6.44
CA PRO A 215 3.22 -4.81 5.86
C PRO A 215 4.47 -5.72 5.71
N GLN A 216 4.42 -6.98 6.18
CA GLN A 216 5.51 -7.97 6.03
C GLN A 216 5.93 -8.16 4.57
N GLY A 217 4.95 -8.25 3.65
CA GLY A 217 5.26 -8.45 2.22
C GLY A 217 6.11 -7.33 1.62
N ILE A 218 5.95 -6.10 2.12
CA ILE A 218 6.76 -4.96 1.68
C ILE A 218 8.14 -5.00 2.33
N VAL A 219 8.25 -5.39 3.61
CA VAL A 219 9.56 -5.51 4.28
C VAL A 219 10.48 -6.42 3.48
N HIS A 220 10.04 -7.64 3.15
CA HIS A 220 10.87 -8.57 2.37
C HIS A 220 11.29 -8.01 1.00
N GLY A 221 10.33 -7.47 0.24
CA GLY A 221 10.63 -6.85 -1.07
C GLY A 221 11.61 -5.68 -0.96
N THR A 222 11.51 -4.88 0.10
CA THR A 222 12.44 -3.77 0.35
C THR A 222 13.81 -4.24 0.78
N VAL A 223 13.92 -5.29 1.59
CA VAL A 223 15.24 -5.84 1.91
C VAL A 223 15.93 -6.35 0.66
N LEU A 224 15.23 -7.12 -0.18
CA LEU A 224 15.78 -7.58 -1.45
C LEU A 224 16.20 -6.42 -2.36
N THR A 225 15.40 -5.36 -2.42
CA THR A 225 15.73 -4.17 -3.21
C THR A 225 17.02 -3.52 -2.70
N VAL A 226 17.15 -3.30 -1.39
CA VAL A 226 18.34 -2.68 -0.78
C VAL A 226 19.59 -3.55 -0.93
N LEU A 227 19.47 -4.87 -0.69
CA LEU A 227 20.58 -5.82 -0.87
C LEU A 227 21.05 -5.85 -2.32
N ASN A 228 20.13 -5.96 -3.29
CA ASN A 228 20.49 -5.99 -4.70
C ASN A 228 21.02 -4.63 -5.19
N ALA A 229 20.53 -3.51 -4.67
CA ALA A 229 21.11 -2.20 -4.93
C ALA A 229 22.56 -2.14 -4.41
N GLY A 230 22.81 -2.63 -3.20
CA GLY A 230 24.14 -2.74 -2.61
C GLY A 230 25.10 -3.58 -3.46
N ARG A 231 24.70 -4.79 -3.84
CA ARG A 231 25.51 -5.68 -4.70
C ARG A 231 25.76 -5.06 -6.07
N ARG A 232 24.72 -4.49 -6.71
CA ARG A 232 24.82 -3.98 -8.08
C ARG A 232 25.61 -2.70 -8.18
N TYR A 233 25.35 -1.72 -7.30
CA TYR A 233 25.86 -0.36 -7.42
C TYR A 233 27.01 -0.03 -6.48
N LEU A 234 27.01 -0.61 -5.27
CA LEU A 234 28.13 -0.44 -4.34
C LEU A 234 29.16 -1.57 -4.44
N LYS A 235 28.87 -2.63 -5.21
CA LYS A 235 29.68 -3.86 -5.29
C LYS A 235 29.95 -4.47 -3.91
N ALA A 236 28.94 -4.40 -3.04
CA ALA A 236 29.04 -4.83 -1.65
C ALA A 236 28.05 -5.96 -1.36
N GLU A 237 28.56 -7.08 -0.87
CA GLU A 237 27.76 -8.20 -0.36
C GLU A 237 27.30 -7.95 1.09
N ASP A 238 28.07 -7.17 1.85
CA ASP A 238 27.78 -6.71 3.21
C ASP A 238 27.54 -5.19 3.21
N LEU A 239 26.41 -4.76 3.75
CA LEU A 239 26.02 -3.36 3.83
C LEU A 239 26.33 -2.72 5.20
N SER A 240 27.09 -3.41 6.05
CA SER A 240 27.55 -2.87 7.33
C SER A 240 28.34 -1.57 7.12
N GLY A 241 27.86 -0.49 7.75
CA GLY A 241 28.41 0.86 7.59
C GLY A 241 28.10 1.54 6.23
N LYS A 242 27.21 0.98 5.41
CA LYS A 242 26.61 1.69 4.27
C LYS A 242 25.38 2.46 4.73
N VAL A 243 25.14 3.61 4.11
CA VAL A 243 24.05 4.51 4.49
C VAL A 243 23.00 4.54 3.37
N PHE A 244 21.76 4.24 3.75
CA PHE A 244 20.56 4.31 2.91
C PHE A 244 19.64 5.42 3.41
N VAL A 245 19.35 6.41 2.55
CA VAL A 245 18.44 7.53 2.85
C VAL A 245 17.18 7.42 2.01
N THR A 246 16.02 7.55 2.64
CA THR A 246 14.72 7.50 1.96
C THR A 246 13.64 8.31 2.71
N SER A 247 12.39 8.24 2.24
CA SER A 247 11.25 9.00 2.73
C SER A 247 9.99 8.15 2.89
N GLY A 248 9.13 8.60 3.79
CA GLY A 248 7.81 8.04 4.06
C GLY A 248 7.84 6.87 5.07
N LEU A 249 6.96 6.95 6.05
CA LEU A 249 6.68 5.90 7.05
C LEU A 249 5.19 5.48 7.06
N GLY A 250 4.50 5.76 5.95
CA GLY A 250 3.12 5.37 5.68
C GLY A 250 2.94 3.85 5.53
N GLY A 251 1.80 3.41 5.00
CA GLY A 251 1.39 1.98 4.97
C GLY A 251 2.47 1.01 4.46
N MET A 252 2.96 1.26 3.25
CA MET A 252 4.03 0.47 2.62
C MET A 252 5.42 1.01 2.96
N SER A 253 5.62 2.32 2.90
CA SER A 253 6.94 2.96 3.09
C SER A 253 7.51 2.82 4.49
N GLY A 254 6.68 2.57 5.51
CA GLY A 254 7.13 2.22 6.86
C GLY A 254 8.00 0.96 6.93
N ALA A 255 7.89 0.06 5.95
CA ALA A 255 8.71 -1.14 5.88
C ALA A 255 10.20 -0.86 5.63
N GLN A 256 10.54 0.30 5.04
CA GLN A 256 11.92 0.69 4.74
C GLN A 256 12.79 0.75 5.98
N ALA A 257 12.24 1.20 7.12
CA ALA A 257 12.96 1.26 8.39
C ALA A 257 13.42 -0.14 8.85
N LYS A 258 12.50 -1.11 8.87
CA LYS A 258 12.84 -2.48 9.24
C LYS A 258 13.74 -3.14 8.20
N ALA A 259 13.52 -2.85 6.92
CA ALA A 259 14.31 -3.41 5.83
C ALA A 259 15.78 -2.97 5.87
N ALA A 260 16.07 -1.71 6.21
CA ALA A 260 17.45 -1.22 6.37
C ALA A 260 18.21 -2.01 7.44
N VAL A 261 17.56 -2.29 8.58
CA VAL A 261 18.16 -3.04 9.69
C VAL A 261 18.41 -4.50 9.29
N ILE A 262 17.44 -5.17 8.64
CA ILE A 262 17.61 -6.56 8.18
C ILE A 262 18.69 -6.64 7.09
N ALA A 263 18.77 -5.64 6.21
CA ALA A 263 19.84 -5.54 5.21
C ALA A 263 21.23 -5.25 5.83
N GLY A 264 21.30 -4.90 7.12
CA GLY A 264 22.53 -4.61 7.85
C GLY A 264 23.09 -3.21 7.64
N CYS A 265 22.31 -2.27 7.08
CA CYS A 265 22.77 -0.91 6.78
C CYS A 265 22.25 0.14 7.77
N VAL A 266 22.77 1.37 7.64
CA VAL A 266 22.29 2.55 8.37
C VAL A 266 21.18 3.20 7.55
N GLY A 267 19.93 3.05 7.97
CA GLY A 267 18.75 3.65 7.35
C GLY A 267 18.36 4.96 7.99
N ILE A 268 18.25 6.04 7.20
CA ILE A 268 17.66 7.32 7.62
C ILE A 268 16.38 7.57 6.82
N ILE A 269 15.25 7.69 7.51
CA ILE A 269 13.92 7.79 6.87
C ILE A 269 13.25 9.08 7.32
N ALA A 270 13.01 10.00 6.39
CA ALA A 270 12.29 11.24 6.68
C ALA A 270 10.77 11.04 6.60
N GLU A 271 10.04 11.56 7.58
CA GLU A 271 8.57 11.58 7.62
C GLU A 271 8.09 12.88 8.27
N VAL A 272 7.10 13.52 7.65
CA VAL A 272 6.50 14.78 8.11
C VAL A 272 5.31 14.55 9.05
N ASP A 273 4.64 13.40 8.95
CA ASP A 273 3.54 13.02 9.83
C ASP A 273 4.06 12.31 11.09
N GLU A 274 4.07 13.03 12.21
CA GLU A 274 4.45 12.50 13.52
C GLU A 274 3.67 11.23 13.89
N ALA A 275 2.39 11.13 13.52
CA ALA A 275 1.57 9.98 13.86
C ALA A 275 2.05 8.71 13.13
N ALA A 276 2.45 8.83 11.86
CA ALA A 276 3.02 7.72 11.10
C ALA A 276 4.35 7.27 11.70
N LEU A 277 5.22 8.24 12.02
CA LEU A 277 6.54 8.00 12.59
C LEU A 277 6.46 7.32 13.97
N LEU A 278 5.65 7.86 14.89
CA LEU A 278 5.41 7.27 16.22
C LEU A 278 4.79 5.89 16.13
N LYS A 279 3.89 5.66 15.17
CA LYS A 279 3.31 4.34 14.93
C LYS A 279 4.39 3.31 14.57
N ARG A 280 5.34 3.65 13.69
CA ARG A 280 6.44 2.74 13.30
C ARG A 280 7.42 2.49 14.43
N HIS A 281 7.67 3.49 15.25
CA HIS A 281 8.51 3.31 16.43
C HIS A 281 7.86 2.39 17.48
N LYS A 282 6.57 2.60 17.78
CA LYS A 282 5.81 1.70 18.68
C LYS A 282 5.73 0.26 18.17
N GLN A 283 5.77 0.05 16.85
CA GLN A 283 5.82 -1.27 16.23
C GLN A 283 7.21 -1.94 16.31
N GLY A 284 8.24 -1.22 16.76
CA GLY A 284 9.63 -1.70 16.76
C GLY A 284 10.27 -1.74 15.36
N TRP A 285 9.66 -1.08 14.37
CA TRP A 285 10.17 -1.04 12.99
C TRP A 285 11.19 0.07 12.80
N LEU A 286 10.97 1.17 13.52
CA LEU A 286 11.85 2.32 13.60
C LEU A 286 12.52 2.33 14.97
N MET A 287 13.86 2.31 15.01
CA MET A 287 14.61 2.19 16.26
C MET A 287 14.70 3.51 17.00
N GLU A 288 15.02 4.58 16.28
CA GLU A 288 15.28 5.91 16.85
C GLU A 288 14.50 7.00 16.12
N ILE A 289 14.23 8.10 16.81
CA ILE A 289 13.55 9.27 16.27
C ILE A 289 14.35 10.52 16.59
N SER A 290 14.48 11.43 15.62
CA SER A 290 15.02 12.76 15.83
C SER A 290 14.25 13.78 15.01
N ASN A 291 13.98 14.95 15.58
CA ASN A 291 13.48 16.13 14.86
C ASN A 291 14.59 17.16 14.58
N ASN A 292 15.85 16.81 14.85
CA ASN A 292 17.00 17.68 14.70
C ASN A 292 17.97 17.06 13.68
N LEU A 293 18.23 17.81 12.60
CA LEU A 293 19.15 17.39 11.53
C LEU A 293 20.60 17.25 12.00
N ASP A 294 21.09 18.11 12.89
CA ASP A 294 22.46 17.99 13.43
C ASP A 294 22.62 16.66 14.18
N HIS A 295 21.61 16.31 14.98
CA HIS A 295 21.59 15.03 15.66
C HIS A 295 21.51 13.86 14.66
N CYS A 296 20.68 13.97 13.61
CA CYS A 296 20.61 12.94 12.56
C CYS A 296 21.97 12.70 11.89
N ILE A 297 22.67 13.77 11.52
CA ILE A 297 23.98 13.69 10.87
C ILE A 297 25.04 13.12 11.84
N ALA A 298 25.07 13.56 13.09
CA ALA A 298 25.98 13.02 14.10
C ALA A 298 25.74 11.52 14.34
N ARG A 299 24.47 11.12 14.47
CA ARG A 299 24.08 9.73 14.69
C ARG A 299 24.38 8.84 13.47
N LEU A 300 24.15 9.34 12.26
CA LEU A 300 24.54 8.68 11.00
C LEU A 300 26.05 8.41 10.99
N ARG A 301 26.89 9.41 11.26
CA ARG A 301 28.36 9.26 11.29
C ARG A 301 28.80 8.20 12.31
N ASP A 302 28.21 8.22 13.50
CA ASP A 302 28.50 7.24 14.54
C ASP A 302 28.12 5.81 14.11
N ALA A 303 26.88 5.63 13.64
CA ALA A 303 26.39 4.33 13.19
C ALA A 303 27.21 3.79 12.00
N ARG A 304 27.58 4.67 11.07
CA ARG A 304 28.45 4.35 9.92
C ARG A 304 29.81 3.84 10.38
N ARG A 305 30.48 4.59 11.26
CA ARG A 305 31.82 4.26 11.79
C ARG A 305 31.81 2.94 12.57
N ASN A 306 30.79 2.74 13.39
CA ASN A 306 30.67 1.57 14.26
C ASN A 306 29.94 0.39 13.59
N LYS A 307 29.56 0.53 12.30
CA LYS A 307 28.82 -0.47 11.52
C LYS A 307 27.54 -0.97 12.21
N ILE A 308 26.83 -0.06 12.85
CA ILE A 308 25.57 -0.36 13.55
C ILE A 308 24.44 -0.39 12.53
N ALA A 309 23.75 -1.53 12.41
CA ALA A 309 22.48 -1.59 11.70
C ALA A 309 21.45 -0.73 12.45
N LEU A 310 20.92 0.30 11.78
CA LEU A 310 20.12 1.34 12.42
C LEU A 310 18.94 1.74 11.52
N SER A 311 17.79 2.02 12.12
CA SER A 311 16.72 2.78 11.47
C SER A 311 16.40 4.04 12.28
N LEU A 312 16.85 5.19 11.78
CA LEU A 312 16.63 6.50 12.37
C LEU A 312 15.56 7.26 11.58
N GLY A 313 14.46 7.61 12.24
CA GLY A 313 13.42 8.44 11.67
C GLY A 313 13.72 9.91 11.88
N TYR A 314 13.78 10.68 10.80
CA TYR A 314 13.82 12.13 10.86
C TYR A 314 12.38 12.67 10.78
N HIS A 315 11.90 13.27 11.88
CA HIS A 315 10.63 13.99 11.89
C HIS A 315 10.82 15.36 11.22
N GLY A 316 10.54 15.41 9.93
CA GLY A 316 10.75 16.58 9.08
C GLY A 316 10.68 16.23 7.60
N ASN A 317 10.86 17.24 6.74
CA ASN A 317 10.74 17.02 5.31
C ASN A 317 11.99 16.33 4.73
N VAL A 318 11.80 15.36 3.84
CA VAL A 318 12.93 14.69 3.16
C VAL A 318 13.80 15.68 2.37
N VAL A 319 13.23 16.76 1.86
CA VAL A 319 13.99 17.78 1.13
C VAL A 319 15.00 18.47 2.04
N ASP A 320 14.64 18.79 3.29
CA ASP A 320 15.58 19.37 4.26
C ASP A 320 16.72 18.40 4.56
N LEU A 321 16.43 17.10 4.67
CA LEU A 321 17.45 16.06 4.86
C LEU A 321 18.39 15.97 3.64
N TRP A 322 17.86 15.99 2.42
CA TRP A 322 18.67 15.97 1.20
C TRP A 322 19.55 17.22 1.07
N GLU A 323 18.98 18.41 1.27
CA GLU A 323 19.72 19.67 1.23
C GLU A 323 20.77 19.74 2.34
N ARG A 324 20.47 19.18 3.52
CA ARG A 324 21.47 19.05 4.60
C ARG A 324 22.61 18.12 4.22
N LEU A 325 22.35 16.98 3.59
CA LEU A 325 23.41 16.08 3.12
C LEU A 325 24.30 16.74 2.05
N VAL A 326 23.70 17.56 1.17
CA VAL A 326 24.45 18.41 0.23
C VAL A 326 25.32 19.42 0.98
N HIS A 327 24.77 20.08 2.01
CA HIS A 327 25.53 21.04 2.81
C HIS A 327 26.75 20.38 3.48
N GLU A 328 26.60 19.20 4.07
CA GLU A 328 27.73 18.45 4.66
C GLU A 328 28.78 18.11 3.59
N LEU A 329 28.35 17.65 2.41
CA LEU A 329 29.25 17.35 1.29
C LEU A 329 30.00 18.58 0.80
N ASP A 330 29.32 19.72 0.63
CA ASP A 330 29.94 20.94 0.09
C ASP A 330 30.85 21.64 1.11
N THR A 331 30.58 21.50 2.41
CA THR A 331 31.38 22.13 3.48
C THR A 331 32.52 21.26 3.98
N THR A 332 32.34 19.94 4.04
CA THR A 332 33.33 19.00 4.61
C THR A 332 34.02 18.12 3.55
N GLY A 333 33.43 18.02 2.36
CA GLY A 333 33.85 17.06 1.33
C GLY A 333 33.39 15.63 1.57
N GLU A 334 32.70 15.35 2.68
CA GLU A 334 32.27 14.01 3.06
C GLU A 334 30.95 13.62 2.39
N LEU A 335 30.96 12.56 1.56
CA LEU A 335 29.74 11.92 1.08
C LEU A 335 29.21 10.96 2.16
N LEU A 336 28.13 11.38 2.84
CA LEU A 336 27.52 10.65 3.94
C LEU A 336 26.51 9.57 3.53
N VAL A 337 26.04 9.60 2.29
CA VAL A 337 24.99 8.71 1.78
C VAL A 337 25.51 7.89 0.60
N ASP A 338 25.33 6.57 0.67
CA ASP A 338 25.73 5.65 -0.40
C ASP A 338 24.55 5.34 -1.33
N LEU A 339 23.37 5.10 -0.75
CA LEU A 339 22.14 4.72 -1.43
C LEU A 339 21.01 5.70 -1.11
N GLY A 340 20.25 6.11 -2.12
CA GLY A 340 19.12 7.02 -1.99
C GLY A 340 17.86 6.52 -2.70
N SER A 341 16.69 6.73 -2.10
CA SER A 341 15.41 6.53 -2.76
C SER A 341 14.33 7.47 -2.21
N ASP A 342 13.10 7.32 -2.70
CA ASP A 342 11.93 8.05 -2.22
C ASP A 342 10.69 7.15 -2.28
N GLN A 343 9.89 7.15 -1.21
CA GLN A 343 8.63 6.42 -1.15
C GLN A 343 7.49 7.28 -0.58
N THR A 344 7.57 8.60 -0.80
CA THR A 344 6.39 9.49 -0.67
C THR A 344 5.29 9.06 -1.63
N SER A 345 4.06 9.52 -1.44
CA SER A 345 2.94 9.13 -2.32
C SER A 345 2.81 10.08 -3.52
N CYS A 346 3.84 10.11 -4.37
CA CYS A 346 3.84 10.92 -5.60
C CYS A 346 2.86 10.43 -6.69
N HIS A 347 2.12 9.34 -6.48
CA HIS A 347 1.01 8.95 -7.35
C HIS A 347 -0.25 9.83 -7.12
N ASN A 348 -0.31 10.56 -6.01
CA ASN A 348 -1.37 11.52 -5.66
C ASN A 348 -0.83 12.77 -4.95
N PRO A 349 0.17 13.47 -5.53
CA PRO A 349 0.99 14.45 -4.82
C PRO A 349 0.18 15.66 -4.33
N PHE A 350 -0.90 16.02 -5.05
CA PHE A 350 -1.75 17.18 -4.74
C PHE A 350 -2.95 16.85 -3.85
N SER A 351 -3.00 15.65 -3.27
CA SER A 351 -4.10 15.18 -2.43
C SER A 351 -3.61 14.67 -1.07
N GLY A 352 -2.52 15.24 -0.57
CA GLY A 352 -1.87 14.84 0.69
C GLY A 352 -0.88 13.68 0.54
N GLY A 353 -0.46 13.35 -0.69
CA GLY A 353 0.54 12.32 -0.95
C GLY A 353 1.99 12.79 -0.86
N TYR A 354 2.23 14.09 -1.13
CA TYR A 354 3.54 14.74 -1.01
C TYR A 354 3.36 16.09 -0.30
N TYR A 355 4.23 16.39 0.66
CA TYR A 355 4.17 17.61 1.46
C TYR A 355 5.33 18.54 1.09
N PRO A 356 5.06 19.81 0.72
CA PRO A 356 6.10 20.74 0.30
C PRO A 356 7.00 21.15 1.47
N VAL A 357 8.31 21.24 1.23
CA VAL A 357 9.32 21.63 2.24
C VAL A 357 9.12 23.04 2.82
N GLN A 358 8.43 23.91 2.09
CA GLN A 358 8.20 25.30 2.48
C GLN A 358 7.20 25.46 3.63
N LEU A 359 6.49 24.39 4.03
CA LEU A 359 5.41 24.44 5.00
C LEU A 359 5.57 23.36 6.08
N GLY A 360 5.08 23.66 7.29
CA GLY A 360 4.85 22.62 8.29
C GLY A 360 3.71 21.67 7.88
N PHE A 361 3.68 20.46 8.47
CA PHE A 361 2.71 19.42 8.11
C PHE A 361 1.23 19.87 8.25
N GLU A 362 0.88 20.49 9.38
CA GLU A 362 -0.50 20.97 9.61
C GLU A 362 -0.87 22.17 8.72
N GLU A 363 0.10 23.07 8.46
CA GLU A 363 -0.10 24.19 7.54
C GLU A 363 -0.36 23.70 6.11
N ALA A 364 0.39 22.68 5.69
CA ALA A 364 0.23 22.04 4.39
C ALA A 364 -1.14 21.34 4.27
N LYS A 365 -1.62 20.67 5.33
CA LYS A 365 -2.97 20.08 5.37
C LYS A 365 -4.07 21.13 5.28
N GLN A 366 -3.93 22.25 5.99
CA GLN A 366 -4.87 23.35 5.91
C GLN A 366 -4.88 23.94 4.49
N LEU A 367 -3.70 24.22 3.92
CA LEU A 367 -3.57 24.79 2.59
C LEU A 367 -4.14 23.88 1.50
N LEU A 368 -3.95 22.57 1.64
CA LEU A 368 -4.54 21.57 0.75
C LEU A 368 -6.07 21.73 0.64
N SER A 369 -6.75 22.06 1.75
CA SER A 369 -8.20 22.29 1.75
C SER A 369 -8.59 23.70 1.31
N THR A 370 -7.85 24.75 1.72
CA THR A 370 -8.26 26.13 1.54
C THR A 370 -7.82 26.71 0.19
N ASN A 371 -6.68 26.27 -0.33
CA ASN A 371 -6.13 26.73 -1.61
C ASN A 371 -5.31 25.62 -2.31
N PRO A 372 -5.99 24.65 -2.93
CA PRO A 372 -5.34 23.53 -3.64
C PRO A 372 -4.40 23.99 -4.76
N GLY A 373 -4.69 25.13 -5.40
CA GLY A 373 -3.85 25.71 -6.44
C GLY A 373 -2.47 26.13 -5.91
N LYS A 374 -2.45 26.86 -4.78
CA LYS A 374 -1.19 27.25 -4.12
C LYS A 374 -0.44 26.03 -3.58
N PHE A 375 -1.15 25.07 -2.99
CA PHE A 375 -0.55 23.81 -2.55
C PHE A 375 0.18 23.09 -3.69
N ARG A 376 -0.47 22.96 -4.86
CA ARG A 376 0.12 22.36 -6.06
C ARG A 376 1.41 23.05 -6.50
N MET A 377 1.42 24.39 -6.53
CA MET A 377 2.63 25.14 -6.91
C MET A 377 3.79 24.87 -5.96
N LEU A 378 3.55 24.88 -4.64
CA LEU A 378 4.58 24.60 -3.63
C LEU A 378 5.11 23.17 -3.71
N VAL A 379 4.23 22.19 -3.94
CA VAL A 379 4.63 20.80 -4.18
C VAL A 379 5.58 20.70 -5.38
N GLN A 380 5.26 21.34 -6.49
CA GLN A 380 6.11 21.34 -7.69
C GLN A 380 7.46 22.03 -7.43
N GLU A 381 7.49 23.11 -6.65
CA GLU A 381 8.73 23.78 -6.25
C GLU A 381 9.60 22.88 -5.35
N SER A 382 8.98 22.22 -4.37
CA SER A 382 9.65 21.27 -3.48
C SER A 382 10.24 20.08 -4.23
N LEU A 383 9.52 19.51 -5.22
CA LEU A 383 10.03 18.43 -6.07
C LEU A 383 11.30 18.84 -6.83
N LYS A 384 11.34 20.07 -7.36
CA LYS A 384 12.53 20.60 -8.04
C LYS A 384 13.73 20.70 -7.10
N ARG A 385 13.52 21.19 -5.87
CA ARG A 385 14.56 21.27 -4.84
C ARG A 385 15.08 19.89 -4.44
N GLN A 386 14.18 18.94 -4.23
CA GLN A 386 14.53 17.56 -3.92
C GLN A 386 15.42 16.94 -5.00
N VAL A 387 15.03 17.06 -6.26
CA VAL A 387 15.81 16.54 -7.39
C VAL A 387 17.16 17.25 -7.52
N ALA A 388 17.23 18.57 -7.31
CA ALA A 388 18.49 19.30 -7.37
C ALA A 388 19.50 18.78 -6.34
N ALA A 389 19.05 18.52 -5.11
CA ALA A 389 19.89 17.95 -4.06
C ALA A 389 20.32 16.50 -4.37
N ILE A 390 19.39 15.67 -4.86
CA ILE A 390 19.68 14.29 -5.31
C ILE A 390 20.70 14.29 -6.45
N ASN A 391 20.55 15.17 -7.44
CA ASN A 391 21.48 15.37 -8.55
C ASN A 391 22.88 15.67 -8.05
N ARG A 392 23.00 16.63 -7.12
CA ARG A 392 24.29 17.03 -6.54
C ARG A 392 25.00 15.89 -5.81
N LEU A 393 24.28 15.10 -5.02
CA LEU A 393 24.83 13.94 -4.30
C LEU A 393 25.18 12.81 -5.27
N ALA A 394 24.34 12.58 -6.28
CA ALA A 394 24.58 11.54 -7.28
C ALA A 394 25.81 11.84 -8.17
N ASP A 395 26.03 13.11 -8.52
CA ASP A 395 27.25 13.57 -9.20
C ASP A 395 28.54 13.27 -8.42
N LYS A 396 28.41 13.01 -7.11
CA LYS A 396 29.52 12.73 -6.20
C LYS A 396 29.63 11.28 -5.77
N GLY A 397 28.75 10.40 -6.29
CA GLY A 397 28.87 8.96 -6.13
C GLY A 397 27.72 8.28 -5.37
N MET A 398 26.74 9.03 -4.86
CA MET A 398 25.52 8.42 -4.33
C MET A 398 24.73 7.75 -5.46
N PHE A 399 24.22 6.54 -5.22
CA PHE A 399 23.29 5.92 -6.16
C PHE A 399 21.84 6.16 -5.76
N PHE A 400 21.03 6.73 -6.65
CA PHE A 400 19.59 6.96 -6.44
C PHE A 400 18.73 6.11 -7.37
N TRP A 401 17.59 5.61 -6.87
CA TRP A 401 16.55 4.97 -7.69
C TRP A 401 15.13 5.41 -7.29
N ASP A 402 14.21 5.34 -8.26
CA ASP A 402 12.77 5.54 -8.04
C ASP A 402 12.10 4.25 -7.55
N TYR A 403 11.33 4.33 -6.46
CA TYR A 403 10.68 3.18 -5.83
C TYR A 403 9.30 2.84 -6.44
N GLY A 404 9.00 3.31 -7.66
CA GLY A 404 7.72 3.07 -8.32
C GLY A 404 6.57 3.88 -7.72
N ASN A 405 6.88 5.02 -7.11
CA ASN A 405 5.90 5.92 -6.49
C ASN A 405 5.52 7.12 -7.38
N ALA A 406 5.98 7.13 -8.64
CA ALA A 406 5.82 8.21 -9.61
C ALA A 406 6.59 9.51 -9.26
N PHE A 407 7.60 9.44 -8.39
CA PHE A 407 8.40 10.61 -8.01
C PHE A 407 9.08 11.27 -9.22
N LEU A 408 9.83 10.50 -10.03
CA LEU A 408 10.51 11.08 -11.19
C LEU A 408 9.54 11.63 -12.24
N LEU A 409 8.39 10.99 -12.43
CA LEU A 409 7.37 11.44 -13.36
C LEU A 409 6.74 12.77 -12.93
N GLU A 410 6.35 12.90 -11.66
CA GLU A 410 5.80 14.16 -11.15
C GLU A 410 6.86 15.26 -11.06
N ALA A 411 8.10 14.92 -10.77
CA ALA A 411 9.21 15.86 -10.81
C ALA A 411 9.47 16.37 -12.24
N GLN A 412 9.41 15.50 -13.26
CA GLN A 412 9.47 15.90 -14.67
C GLN A 412 8.33 16.86 -15.02
N ARG A 413 7.09 16.54 -14.62
CA ARG A 413 5.92 17.41 -14.80
C ARG A 413 6.05 18.76 -14.09
N ALA A 414 6.81 18.82 -13.00
CA ALA A 414 7.16 20.05 -12.29
C ALA A 414 8.31 20.84 -12.94
N GLY A 415 8.99 20.27 -13.95
CA GLY A 415 10.15 20.87 -14.62
C GLY A 415 11.48 20.65 -13.88
N ALA A 416 11.60 19.58 -13.09
CA ALA A 416 12.85 19.19 -12.46
C ALA A 416 13.81 18.52 -13.46
N ASP A 417 15.12 18.63 -13.21
CA ASP A 417 16.17 18.03 -14.04
C ASP A 417 16.31 16.52 -13.77
N VAL A 418 15.35 15.73 -14.26
CA VAL A 418 15.29 14.27 -14.12
C VAL A 418 15.49 13.54 -15.45
N GLU A 419 15.56 14.26 -16.56
CA GLU A 419 15.67 13.65 -17.88
C GLU A 419 17.10 13.18 -18.16
N LYS A 420 17.23 12.03 -18.82
CA LYS A 420 18.53 11.55 -19.26
C LYS A 420 18.95 12.32 -20.52
N LYS A 421 20.09 13.01 -20.46
CA LYS A 421 20.64 13.78 -21.60
C LYS A 421 20.80 12.87 -22.83
N GLY A 422 20.17 13.25 -23.94
CA GLY A 422 20.23 12.51 -25.21
C GLY A 422 19.28 11.32 -25.33
N ALA A 423 18.36 11.12 -24.38
CA ALA A 423 17.36 10.06 -24.43
C ALA A 423 15.96 10.57 -24.85
N ASN A 424 15.03 9.64 -25.11
CA ASN A 424 13.64 9.97 -25.39
C ASN A 424 12.96 10.62 -24.16
N LYS A 425 11.86 11.37 -24.36
CA LYS A 425 11.10 12.09 -23.31
C LYS A 425 10.61 11.25 -22.12
N THR A 426 10.77 9.93 -22.15
CA THR A 426 10.31 9.00 -21.11
C THR A 426 11.46 8.27 -20.39
N GLU A 427 12.72 8.58 -20.71
CA GLU A 427 13.89 8.03 -20.00
C GLU A 427 14.41 9.01 -18.95
N PHE A 428 14.40 8.57 -17.70
CA PHE A 428 14.94 9.34 -16.58
C PHE A 428 16.42 9.03 -16.34
N ARG A 429 17.09 10.00 -15.71
CA ARG A 429 18.49 9.90 -15.25
C ARG A 429 18.67 8.77 -14.24
N TYR A 430 17.66 8.53 -13.41
CA TYR A 430 17.64 7.49 -12.38
C TYR A 430 16.70 6.37 -12.79
N PRO A 431 17.08 5.10 -12.57
CA PRO A 431 16.23 3.99 -12.92
C PRO A 431 15.12 3.79 -11.90
N SER A 432 14.04 3.13 -12.34
CA SER A 432 13.11 2.51 -11.41
C SER A 432 13.69 1.22 -10.84
N TYR A 433 13.44 0.94 -9.55
CA TYR A 433 13.86 -0.32 -8.94
C TYR A 433 13.35 -1.54 -9.70
N VAL A 434 12.15 -1.47 -10.28
CA VAL A 434 11.58 -2.56 -11.09
C VAL A 434 12.44 -2.85 -12.30
N GLN A 435 12.91 -1.82 -13.00
CA GLN A 435 13.63 -1.99 -14.25
C GLN A 435 15.06 -2.48 -14.02
N HIS A 436 15.78 -1.93 -13.04
CA HIS A 436 17.23 -2.16 -12.94
C HIS A 436 17.67 -3.00 -11.73
N ILE A 437 16.83 -3.14 -10.70
CA ILE A 437 17.16 -3.93 -9.50
C ILE A 437 16.40 -5.26 -9.53
N MET A 438 15.08 -5.20 -9.67
CA MET A 438 14.21 -6.38 -9.60
C MET A 438 13.96 -7.05 -10.95
N GLY A 439 14.18 -6.36 -12.08
CA GLY A 439 13.86 -6.88 -13.42
C GLY A 439 14.60 -8.17 -13.75
N ASP A 440 15.89 -8.22 -13.44
CA ASP A 440 16.72 -9.42 -13.63
C ASP A 440 16.25 -10.55 -12.70
N ILE A 441 15.89 -10.22 -11.44
CA ILE A 441 15.36 -11.17 -10.45
C ILE A 441 14.04 -11.79 -10.93
N PHE A 442 13.11 -10.95 -11.43
CA PHE A 442 11.85 -11.41 -11.99
C PHE A 442 12.04 -12.27 -13.24
N SER A 443 13.05 -11.95 -14.06
CA SER A 443 13.37 -12.73 -15.28
C SER A 443 13.86 -14.15 -14.95
N LEU A 444 14.42 -14.35 -13.76
CA LEU A 444 14.79 -15.66 -13.22
C LEU A 444 13.60 -16.41 -12.59
N GLY A 445 12.40 -15.81 -12.55
CA GLY A 445 11.21 -16.39 -11.95
C GLY A 445 11.09 -16.17 -10.43
N PHE A 446 12.06 -15.51 -9.79
CA PHE A 446 11.95 -15.12 -8.39
C PHE A 446 10.95 -13.98 -8.24
N GLY A 447 10.06 -14.10 -7.26
CA GLY A 447 9.03 -13.10 -7.01
C GLY A 447 8.40 -13.28 -5.63
N PRO A 448 7.37 -12.48 -5.31
CA PRO A 448 6.69 -12.58 -4.03
C PRO A 448 5.94 -13.92 -3.93
N PHE A 449 6.53 -14.86 -3.20
CA PHE A 449 5.85 -16.07 -2.74
C PHE A 449 5.29 -15.83 -1.34
N ARG A 450 4.02 -16.16 -1.13
CA ARG A 450 3.34 -15.94 0.16
C ARG A 450 2.39 -17.08 0.47
N TRP A 451 2.23 -17.36 1.75
CA TRP A 451 1.24 -18.30 2.26
C TRP A 451 0.57 -17.74 3.52
N VAL A 452 -0.57 -18.32 3.88
CA VAL A 452 -1.31 -18.04 5.11
C VAL A 452 -1.74 -19.37 5.70
N CYS A 453 -1.46 -19.58 6.98
CA CYS A 453 -1.91 -20.76 7.71
C CYS A 453 -3.37 -20.60 8.12
N THR A 454 -4.26 -21.38 7.50
CA THR A 454 -5.71 -21.21 7.64
C THR A 454 -6.28 -21.71 8.98
N SER A 455 -5.45 -22.31 9.82
CA SER A 455 -5.76 -22.67 11.21
C SER A 455 -5.86 -21.46 12.14
N GLY A 456 -5.13 -20.38 11.85
CA GLY A 456 -4.92 -19.28 12.78
C GLY A 456 -3.95 -19.60 13.93
N ASP A 457 -3.27 -20.75 13.90
CA ASP A 457 -2.29 -21.17 14.89
C ASP A 457 -0.88 -20.64 14.53
N PRO A 458 -0.22 -19.84 15.38
CA PRO A 458 1.16 -19.41 15.16
C PRO A 458 2.16 -20.56 14.99
N GLN A 459 1.91 -21.73 15.57
CA GLN A 459 2.79 -22.89 15.46
C GLN A 459 2.84 -23.45 14.03
N ASP A 460 1.73 -23.35 13.28
CA ASP A 460 1.72 -23.72 11.87
C ASP A 460 2.63 -22.79 11.06
N LEU A 461 2.64 -21.49 11.37
CA LEU A 461 3.53 -20.54 10.70
C LEU A 461 5.01 -20.87 10.98
N ALA A 462 5.38 -21.09 12.25
CA ALA A 462 6.75 -21.47 12.63
C ALA A 462 7.19 -22.78 11.96
N THR A 463 6.27 -23.73 11.82
CA THR A 463 6.51 -24.99 11.10
C THR A 463 6.74 -24.72 9.61
N THR A 464 5.90 -23.90 8.97
CA THR A 464 6.09 -23.54 7.55
C THR A 464 7.35 -22.73 7.29
N ASP A 465 7.78 -21.88 8.22
CA ASP A 465 9.06 -21.16 8.14
C ASP A 465 10.24 -22.15 8.15
N SER A 466 10.20 -23.14 9.04
CA SER A 466 11.21 -24.20 9.11
C SER A 466 11.25 -25.04 7.82
N ILE A 467 10.08 -25.37 7.26
CA ILE A 467 9.97 -26.09 5.98
C ILE A 467 10.56 -25.25 4.84
N ALA A 468 10.18 -23.98 4.73
CA ALA A 468 10.66 -23.09 3.68
C ALA A 468 12.19 -22.90 3.75
N MET A 469 12.73 -22.72 4.96
CA MET A 469 14.17 -22.65 5.20
C MET A 469 14.88 -23.92 4.74
N SER A 470 14.41 -25.10 5.17
CA SER A 470 15.01 -26.38 4.79
C SER A 470 15.02 -26.59 3.27
N VAL A 471 13.92 -26.27 2.58
CA VAL A 471 13.82 -26.39 1.12
C VAL A 471 14.83 -25.48 0.41
N LEU A 472 15.00 -24.25 0.90
CA LEU A 472 15.94 -23.28 0.32
C LEU A 472 17.39 -23.66 0.59
N GLU A 473 17.72 -24.13 1.80
CA GLU A 473 19.04 -24.64 2.13
C GLU A 473 19.42 -25.86 1.28
N ASP A 474 18.50 -26.80 1.12
CA ASP A 474 18.73 -27.99 0.30
C ASP A 474 18.90 -27.62 -1.19
N SER A 475 18.14 -26.65 -1.69
CA SER A 475 18.30 -26.11 -3.05
C SER A 475 19.68 -25.48 -3.25
N ILE A 476 20.21 -24.77 -2.25
CA ILE A 476 21.56 -24.20 -2.28
C ILE A 476 22.63 -25.31 -2.23
N ARG A 477 22.47 -26.30 -1.33
CA ARG A 477 23.43 -27.42 -1.15
C ARG A 477 23.52 -28.33 -2.37
N GLN A 478 22.40 -28.60 -3.04
CA GLN A 478 22.36 -29.42 -4.26
C GLN A 478 23.07 -28.76 -5.45
N GLY A 479 23.49 -27.50 -5.29
CA GLY A 479 24.11 -26.72 -6.34
C GLY A 479 23.04 -26.25 -7.31
N VAL A 480 22.72 -24.97 -7.24
CA VAL A 480 22.02 -24.33 -8.35
C VAL A 480 22.98 -24.37 -9.53
N THR A 481 22.67 -25.15 -10.58
CA THR A 481 23.55 -25.31 -11.75
C THR A 481 24.03 -23.94 -12.24
N GLY A 482 25.35 -23.84 -12.50
CA GLY A 482 26.19 -22.64 -12.39
C GLY A 482 25.90 -21.38 -13.21
N GLU A 483 24.67 -21.15 -13.68
CA GLU A 483 24.23 -19.90 -14.30
C GLU A 483 23.30 -19.06 -13.39
N GLN A 484 22.89 -19.57 -12.22
CA GLN A 484 21.84 -18.94 -11.38
C GLN A 484 22.33 -18.40 -10.02
N THR A 485 23.63 -18.35 -9.77
CA THR A 485 24.20 -17.92 -8.48
C THR A 485 24.16 -16.40 -8.22
N GLN A 486 23.72 -15.58 -9.18
CA GLN A 486 23.53 -14.14 -8.99
C GLN A 486 22.09 -13.82 -8.63
N GLY A 487 21.68 -14.02 -7.36
CA GLY A 487 20.36 -13.51 -6.92
C GLY A 487 19.78 -14.13 -5.65
N LEU A 488 20.30 -15.27 -5.19
CA LEU A 488 19.81 -15.94 -3.98
C LEU A 488 20.28 -15.21 -2.73
N SER A 489 19.51 -14.19 -2.32
CA SER A 489 19.45 -13.72 -0.93
C SER A 489 18.19 -14.31 -0.33
N VAL A 490 18.34 -15.42 0.38
CA VAL A 490 17.25 -16.00 1.16
C VAL A 490 17.23 -15.29 2.51
N ILE A 491 16.13 -14.62 2.80
CA ILE A 491 15.86 -14.06 4.11
C ILE A 491 14.73 -14.89 4.69
N VAL A 492 15.09 -15.78 5.61
CA VAL A 492 14.13 -16.41 6.50
C VAL A 492 13.78 -15.36 7.56
N PRO A 493 12.48 -15.06 7.78
CA PRO A 493 12.05 -14.04 8.73
C PRO A 493 12.51 -14.25 10.18
#